data_AF-A0A3B9FHQ7-F1
#
_entry.id   AF-A0A3B9FHQ7-F1
#
_cell.length_a   1.000
_cell.length_b   1.000
_cell.length_c   1.000
_cell.angle_alpha   90.00
_cell.angle_beta   90.00
_cell.angle_gamma   90.00
#
_symmetry.space_group_name_H-M   'P 1'
#
loop_
_entity.id
_entity.type
_entity.pdbx_description
1 polymer ?
#
loop_
_entity_poly.entity_id
_entity_poly.type
_entity_poly.pdbx_seq_one_letter_code
_entity_poly.pdbx_strand_id
1 'polypeptide(L)' 'MKLQTIETHIVKTPPPGFGGRYFIFVILHTSCGIRGYGEIYA' A
#
# COMPACT_ATOMS: atom_id res chain seq x y z
N MET A 1 -2.99 -17.90 -12.04
CA MET A 1 -2.82 -16.47 -11.72
C MET A 1 -4.12 -15.98 -11.10
N LYS A 2 -4.09 -15.64 -9.81
CA LYS A 2 -5.24 -15.18 -9.00
C LYS A 2 -4.71 -14.41 -7.78
N LEU A 3 -5.42 -13.39 -7.32
CA LEU A 3 -5.12 -12.71 -6.05
C LEU A 3 -5.39 -13.64 -4.84
N GLN A 4 -4.52 -13.59 -3.85
CA GLN A 4 -4.58 -14.44 -2.65
C GLN A 4 -4.71 -13.61 -1.37
N THR A 5 -3.86 -12.59 -1.17
CA THR A 5 -3.88 -11.75 0.04
C THR A 5 -3.74 -10.27 -0.28
N ILE A 6 -4.18 -9.44 0.66
CA ILE A 6 -3.97 -8.00 0.69
C ILE A 6 -3.38 -7.60 2.05
N GLU A 7 -2.36 -6.76 2.03
CA GLU A 7 -1.79 -6.09 3.20
C GLU A 7 -1.99 -4.57 3.05
N THR A 8 -2.27 -3.89 4.15
CA THR A 8 -2.48 -2.43 4.16
C THR A 8 -1.53 -1.76 5.14
N HIS A 9 -0.92 -0.66 4.71
CA HIS A 9 0.00 0.13 5.52
C HIS A 9 -0.41 1.59 5.47
N ILE A 10 -0.85 2.13 6.61
CA ILE A 10 -1.12 3.55 6.77
C ILE A 10 0.13 4.18 7.38
N VAL A 11 0.85 4.96 6.58
CA VAL A 11 2.17 5.50 6.95
C VAL A 11 2.01 7.00 7.22
N LYS A 12 2.31 7.43 8.44
CA LYS A 12 2.32 8.85 8.80
C LYS A 12 3.48 9.57 8.13
N THR A 13 3.20 10.68 7.47
CA THR A 13 4.24 11.54 6.91
C THR A 13 4.96 12.29 8.04
N PRO A 14 6.30 12.20 8.15
CA PRO A 14 7.04 12.94 9.16
C PRO A 14 6.91 14.47 8.97
N PRO A 15 7.10 15.28 10.04
CA PRO A 15 7.20 16.73 9.90
C PRO A 15 8.27 17.12 8.86
N PRO A 16 8.02 18.13 8.00
CA PRO A 16 6.90 19.08 8.03
C PRO A 16 5.60 18.63 7.31
N GLY A 17 5.50 17.39 6.84
CA GLY A 17 4.25 16.85 6.28
C GLY A 17 3.96 17.24 4.82
N PHE A 18 4.98 17.54 4.03
CA PHE A 18 4.80 17.74 2.59
C PHE A 18 4.29 16.47 1.92
N GLY A 19 3.27 16.60 1.06
CA GLY A 19 2.61 15.46 0.42
C GLY A 19 1.42 14.88 1.20
N GLY A 20 1.08 15.43 2.37
CA GLY A 20 -0.11 15.04 3.14
C GLY A 20 0.21 14.50 4.54
N ARG A 21 -0.83 14.15 5.29
CA ARG A 21 -0.69 13.68 6.69
C ARG A 21 -0.25 12.22 6.79
N TYR A 22 -0.69 11.41 5.83
CA TYR A 22 -0.37 9.99 5.74
C TYR A 22 -0.56 9.51 4.30
N PHE A 23 0.04 8.36 4.00
CA PHE A 23 -0.18 7.61 2.77
C PHE A 23 -0.81 6.26 3.12
N ILE A 24 -1.62 5.73 2.21
CA ILE A 24 -2.23 4.39 2.33
C ILE A 24 -1.65 3.50 1.26
N PHE A 25 -0.72 2.63 1.63
CA PHE A 25 -0.16 1.64 0.73
C PHE A 25 -0.92 0.32 0.82
N VAL A 26 -1.05 -0.35 -0.33
CA VAL A 26 -1.59 -1.70 -0.44
C VAL A 26 -0.57 -2.60 -1.10
N ILE A 27 -0.48 -3.84 -0.61
CA ILE A 27 0.34 -4.88 -1.20
C ILE A 27 -0.59 -6.05 -1.54
N LEU A 28 -0.58 -6.46 -2.80
CA LEU A 28 -1.32 -7.63 -3.27
C LEU A 28 -0.36 -8.78 -3.54
N HIS A 29 -0.71 -9.96 -3.05
CA HIS A 29 0.01 -11.19 -3.38
C HIS A 29 -0.88 -12.09 -4.22
N THR A 30 -0.29 -12.66 -5.28
CA THR A 30 -0.94 -13.69 -6.09
C THR A 30 -0.63 -15.09 -5.57
N SER A 31 -1.48 -16.06 -5.89
CA SER A 31 -1.26 -17.47 -5.55
C SER A 31 -0.06 -18.12 -6.24
N CYS A 32 0.50 -17.48 -7.25
CA CYS A 32 1.72 -17.90 -7.93
C CYS A 32 2.96 -17.10 -7.52
N GLY A 33 2.90 -16.35 -6.40
CA GLY A 33 4.07 -15.73 -5.76
C GLY A 33 4.44 -14.32 -6.24
N ILE A 34 3.69 -13.73 -7.19
CA ILE A 34 3.90 -12.34 -7.62
C ILE A 34 3.36 -11.37 -6.56
N ARG A 35 4.14 -10.33 -6.22
CA ARG A 35 3.74 -9.20 -5.38
C ARG A 35 3.57 -7.93 -6.21
N GLY A 36 2.51 -7.18 -5.94
CA GLY A 36 2.28 -5.85 -6.51
C GLY A 36 2.04 -4.82 -5.40
N TYR A 37 2.54 -3.61 -5.60
CA TYR A 37 2.39 -2.48 -4.68
C TYR A 37 1.53 -1.40 -5.33
N GLY A 38 0.68 -0.75 -4.54
CA GLY A 38 -0.14 0.36 -4.97
C GLY A 38 -0.39 1.35 -3.84
N GLU A 39 -0.94 2.50 -4.19
CA GLU A 39 -1.33 3.55 -3.26
C GLU A 39 -2.79 3.92 -3.47
N ILE A 40 -3.52 4.14 -2.38
CA ILE A 40 -4.88 4.68 -2.40
C ILE A 40 -4.80 6.16 -2.05
N TYR A 41 -5.28 7.01 -2.95
CA TYR A 41 -5.47 8.44 -2.69
C TYR A 41 -6.89 8.68 -2.20
N ALA A 42 -7.03 9.18 -0.97
CA ALA A 42 -8.31 9.36 -0.26
C ALA A 42 -8.53 10.82 0.15
#